data_AF-A0A7S0GE29-F1
#
_entry.id   AF-A0A7S0GE29-F1
#
_cell.length_a   1.000
_cell.length_b   1.000
_cell.length_c   1.000
_cell.angle_alpha   90.00
_cell.angle_beta   90.00
_cell.angle_gamma   90.00
#
_symmetry.space_group_name_H-M   'P 1'
#
loop_
_entity.id
_entity.type
_entity.pdbx_description
1 polymer ?
#
loop_
_entity_poly.entity_id
_entity_poly.type
_entity_poly.pdbx_seq_one_letter_code
_entity_poly.pdbx_strand_id
1 'polypeptide(L)'
;CNLYPDQFTYNLLMKVWAKSREKESSKRAEEILHMMETQFLAGDKNSEPDIISYTTVINALARNGGKNAAKRAEDILYRMNSLSEKGQLAAKPDTMAWNTVLSVYSTGNMPRAGRKCEKLLMRMEHLCIDNDSNAKPDTCTFNSVLNAYANSCEEDATRKAEKLLKRMEKLYANGDKDLKPDITTYNTVLKVYANNANIESMHNAEKLLRRLEENNEKHIHFIKPDTVSYNTVIAGWANSGMPLGARNAENLLNRMSKYALCGNKNAQPDTTTYNSVINAWSKTKADGSAQRAESYLQHMIDLHMAGMPNVRPDIFSFTSVMNAYSKSFETNKARKANSILHRLEFLHKSGDSTCEPNIIAYGTVLNACAHTRGTRQEREEAFLIAVAVMRTVRNSSNVTPNHVIYGSFLKACVMLMTEDDVRREPMIERVFRQCCKDGQVSERIWTLVKDAASLDLYERLINFDTNTDNWVGSFEAIPREWKSNVKENKRWQRNRRIKKA
;
A
#
# COMPACT_ATOMS: atom_id res chain seq x y z
N CYS A 1 -13.50 38.30 38.55
CA CYS A 1 -13.82 36.86 38.64
C CYS A 1 -12.60 36.06 38.23
N ASN A 2 -11.99 35.32 39.15
CA ASN A 2 -10.92 34.38 38.80
C ASN A 2 -11.58 33.12 38.24
N LEU A 3 -11.62 32.99 36.91
CA LEU A 3 -12.07 31.78 36.24
C LEU A 3 -10.92 30.78 36.28
N TYR A 4 -11.12 29.66 36.97
CA TYR A 4 -10.19 28.54 36.98
C TYR A 4 -10.65 27.49 35.97
N PRO A 5 -9.72 26.87 35.22
CA PRO A 5 -10.06 25.79 34.30
C PRO A 5 -10.62 24.60 35.07
N ASP A 6 -11.68 24.01 34.54
CA ASP A 6 -12.30 22.78 35.04
C ASP A 6 -12.00 21.60 34.10
N GLN A 7 -12.45 20.40 34.50
CA GLN A 7 -12.34 19.16 33.72
C GLN A 7 -12.80 19.33 32.27
N PHE A 8 -13.89 20.06 32.04
CA PHE A 8 -14.40 20.33 30.70
C PHE A 8 -13.45 21.20 29.88
N THR A 9 -12.91 22.25 30.48
CA THR A 9 -11.94 23.17 29.86
C THR A 9 -10.68 22.44 29.43
N TYR A 10 -10.13 21.57 30.29
CA TYR A 10 -8.99 20.73 29.97
C TYR A 10 -9.29 19.76 28.81
N ASN A 11 -10.42 19.05 28.87
CA ASN A 11 -10.84 18.13 27.82
C ASN A 11 -11.04 18.82 26.46
N LEU A 12 -11.61 20.02 26.46
CA LEU A 12 -11.76 20.82 25.24
C LEU A 12 -10.41 21.23 24.66
N LEU A 13 -9.49 21.73 25.49
CA LEU A 13 -8.16 22.14 25.04
C LEU A 13 -7.37 20.97 24.45
N MET A 14 -7.38 19.81 25.13
CA MET A 14 -6.77 18.58 24.61
C MET A 14 -7.40 18.15 23.29
N LYS A 15 -8.73 18.24 23.15
CA LYS A 15 -9.44 17.89 21.91
C LYS A 15 -9.10 18.81 20.75
N VAL A 16 -8.89 20.10 21.01
CA VAL A 16 -8.43 21.08 20.01
C VAL A 16 -7.03 20.70 19.51
N TRP A 17 -6.09 20.43 20.43
CA TRP A 17 -4.75 19.96 20.05
C TRP A 17 -4.80 18.60 19.32
N ALA A 18 -5.59 17.64 19.80
CA ALA A 18 -5.74 16.33 19.17
C ALA A 18 -6.33 16.36 17.74
N LYS A 19 -7.03 17.45 17.38
CA LYS A 19 -7.55 17.70 16.02
C LYS A 19 -6.65 18.60 15.18
N SER A 20 -5.69 19.26 15.79
CA SER A 20 -4.73 20.11 15.09
C SER A 20 -3.81 19.27 14.20
N ARG A 21 -3.44 19.83 13.04
CA ARG A 21 -2.47 19.25 12.09
C ARG A 21 -1.02 19.61 12.42
N GLU A 22 -0.80 20.32 13.53
CA GLU A 22 0.54 20.67 14.00
C GLU A 22 1.36 19.44 14.40
N LYS A 23 2.67 19.47 14.11
CA LYS A 23 3.57 18.33 14.36
C LYS A 23 3.70 17.96 15.84
N GLU A 24 3.65 18.95 16.72
CA GLU A 24 3.77 18.77 18.17
C GLU A 24 2.40 18.62 18.87
N SER A 25 1.32 18.44 18.12
CA SER A 25 -0.02 18.48 18.70
C SER A 25 -0.29 17.36 19.70
N SER A 26 0.26 16.16 19.46
CA SER A 26 0.21 15.03 20.39
C SER A 26 0.96 15.31 21.68
N LYS A 27 2.15 15.92 21.58
CA LYS A 27 2.97 16.30 22.74
C LYS A 27 2.29 17.37 23.59
N ARG A 28 1.68 18.39 22.98
CA ARG A 28 0.90 19.41 23.70
C ARG A 28 -0.28 18.81 24.44
N ALA A 29 -1.01 17.88 23.82
CA ALA A 29 -2.11 17.19 24.47
C ALA A 29 -1.63 16.38 25.70
N GLU A 30 -0.47 15.72 25.61
CA GLU A 30 0.15 15.02 26.74
C GLU A 30 0.61 15.95 27.87
N GLU A 31 1.19 17.11 27.55
CA GLU A 31 1.57 18.13 28.53
C GLU A 31 0.36 18.64 29.32
N ILE A 32 -0.77 18.84 28.64
CA ILE A 32 -2.02 19.29 29.27
C ILE A 32 -2.57 18.21 30.21
N LEU A 33 -2.59 16.94 29.78
CA LEU A 33 -3.02 15.84 30.65
C LEU A 33 -2.12 15.70 31.88
N HIS A 34 -0.81 15.86 31.71
CA HIS A 34 0.12 15.82 32.84
C HIS A 34 -0.13 16.98 33.81
N MET A 35 -0.38 18.20 33.30
CA MET A 35 -0.72 19.35 34.13
C MET A 35 -2.00 19.10 34.93
N MET A 36 -3.04 18.59 34.26
CA MET A 36 -4.32 18.23 34.87
C MET A 36 -4.14 17.20 36.00
N GLU A 37 -3.37 16.13 35.76
CA GLU A 37 -3.01 15.13 36.78
C GLU A 37 -2.27 15.76 37.98
N THR A 38 -1.27 16.62 37.72
CA THR A 38 -0.48 17.23 38.81
C THR A 38 -1.31 18.16 39.69
N GLN A 39 -2.24 18.92 39.11
CA GLN A 39 -3.12 19.81 39.86
C GLN A 39 -4.13 19.02 40.71
N PHE A 40 -4.69 17.97 40.13
CA PHE A 40 -5.59 17.08 40.86
C PHE A 40 -4.89 16.39 42.05
N LEU A 41 -3.69 15.85 41.83
CA LEU A 41 -2.89 15.25 42.90
C LEU A 41 -2.44 16.26 43.96
N ALA A 42 -2.34 17.55 43.62
CA ALA A 42 -2.09 18.64 44.56
C ALA A 42 -3.34 19.08 45.34
N GLY A 43 -4.51 18.49 45.06
CA GLY A 43 -5.76 18.71 45.80
C GLY A 43 -6.84 19.48 45.03
N ASP A 44 -6.60 19.89 43.77
CA ASP A 44 -7.61 20.57 42.96
C ASP A 44 -8.61 19.56 42.34
N LYS A 45 -9.76 19.40 43.00
CA LYS A 45 -10.83 18.51 42.53
C LYS A 45 -11.42 18.91 41.17
N ASN A 46 -11.32 20.17 40.75
CA ASN A 46 -11.86 20.60 39.46
C ASN A 46 -11.02 20.11 38.28
N SER A 47 -9.79 19.67 38.55
CA SER A 47 -8.84 19.15 37.57
C SER A 47 -8.82 17.62 37.52
N GLU A 48 -9.81 16.90 38.08
CA GLU A 48 -9.83 15.43 38.06
C GLU A 48 -9.88 14.87 36.62
N PRO A 49 -8.85 14.13 36.16
CA PRO A 49 -8.86 13.52 34.83
C PRO A 49 -9.91 12.42 34.70
N ASP A 50 -10.60 12.35 33.57
CA ASP A 50 -11.56 11.28 33.27
C ASP A 50 -11.11 10.40 32.10
N ILE A 51 -11.91 9.39 31.78
CA ILE A 51 -11.68 8.51 30.62
C ILE A 51 -11.53 9.33 29.32
N ILE A 52 -12.27 10.43 29.18
CA ILE A 52 -12.21 11.30 28.00
C ILE A 52 -10.86 12.02 27.92
N SER A 53 -10.31 12.48 29.05
CA SER A 53 -8.98 13.10 29.14
C SER A 53 -7.92 12.14 28.58
N TYR A 54 -7.87 10.92 29.09
CA TYR A 54 -6.91 9.90 28.67
C TYR A 54 -7.10 9.47 27.21
N THR A 55 -8.32 9.09 26.83
CA THR A 55 -8.62 8.62 25.46
C THR A 55 -8.39 9.70 24.41
N THR A 56 -8.60 10.97 24.71
CA THR A 56 -8.35 12.09 23.78
C THR A 56 -6.86 12.20 23.45
N VAL A 57 -5.99 12.08 24.47
CA VAL A 57 -4.54 12.11 24.28
C VAL A 57 -4.04 10.89 23.53
N ILE A 58 -4.52 9.69 23.87
CA ILE A 58 -4.18 8.45 23.17
C ILE A 58 -4.62 8.52 21.69
N ASN A 59 -5.79 9.08 21.41
CA ASN A 59 -6.26 9.33 20.03
C ASN A 59 -5.39 10.36 19.30
N ALA A 60 -4.88 11.39 19.99
CA ALA A 60 -3.93 12.35 19.41
C ALA A 60 -2.62 11.65 19.00
N LEU A 61 -2.14 10.72 19.83
CA LEU A 61 -0.98 9.88 19.54
C LEU A 61 -1.22 8.96 18.33
N ALA A 62 -2.42 8.39 18.17
CA ALA A 62 -2.77 7.58 17.00
C ALA A 62 -2.63 8.37 15.68
N ARG A 63 -2.96 9.66 15.71
CA ARG A 63 -2.93 10.55 14.53
C ARG A 63 -1.55 11.13 14.26
N ASN A 64 -0.88 11.66 15.29
CA ASN A 64 0.32 12.50 15.17
C ASN A 64 1.44 12.11 16.15
N GLY A 65 1.49 10.87 16.66
CA GLY A 65 2.40 10.49 17.75
C GLY A 65 3.85 10.17 17.35
N GLY A 66 4.18 10.21 16.05
CA GLY A 66 5.53 9.93 15.56
C GLY A 66 6.04 8.52 15.85
N LYS A 67 7.36 8.32 15.81
CA LYS A 67 7.99 7.06 16.22
C LYS A 67 7.83 6.93 17.74
N ASN A 68 7.31 5.80 18.22
CA ASN A 68 6.98 5.50 19.62
C ASN A 68 5.58 5.94 20.10
N ALA A 69 4.70 6.42 19.22
CA ALA A 69 3.31 6.74 19.57
C ALA A 69 2.62 5.64 20.38
N ALA A 70 2.76 4.39 19.93
CA ALA A 70 2.13 3.23 20.57
C ALA A 70 2.67 2.94 21.98
N LYS A 71 3.96 3.18 22.22
CA LYS A 71 4.55 3.00 23.56
C LYS A 71 4.07 4.09 24.52
N ARG A 72 4.02 5.34 24.06
CA ARG A 72 3.48 6.46 24.87
C ARG A 72 2.01 6.24 25.20
N ALA A 73 1.22 5.76 24.24
CA ALA A 73 -0.17 5.40 24.44
C ALA A 73 -0.34 4.31 25.52
N GLU A 74 0.51 3.28 25.49
CA GLU A 74 0.56 2.23 26.50
C GLU A 74 0.98 2.76 27.88
N ASP A 75 1.99 3.62 27.94
CA ASP A 75 2.46 4.24 29.19
C ASP A 75 1.36 5.08 29.85
N ILE A 76 0.58 5.84 29.06
CA ILE A 76 -0.56 6.63 29.53
C ILE A 76 -1.66 5.73 30.10
N LEU A 77 -1.98 4.63 29.41
CA LEU A 77 -2.96 3.65 29.89
C LEU A 77 -2.52 2.99 31.20
N TYR A 78 -1.26 2.60 31.33
CA TYR A 78 -0.72 2.05 32.57
C TYR A 78 -0.69 3.07 33.70
N ARG A 79 -0.43 4.34 33.39
CA ARG A 79 -0.51 5.42 34.39
C ARG A 79 -1.93 5.58 34.91
N MET A 80 -2.93 5.63 34.03
CA MET A 80 -4.35 5.67 34.43
C MET A 80 -4.73 4.47 35.30
N ASN A 81 -4.34 3.26 34.90
CA ASN A 81 -4.60 2.04 35.68
C ASN A 81 -3.96 2.10 37.07
N SER A 82 -2.69 2.53 37.16
CA SER A 82 -1.96 2.61 38.42
C SER A 82 -2.53 3.66 39.39
N LEU A 83 -2.99 4.82 38.88
CA LEU A 83 -3.63 5.84 39.70
C LEU A 83 -4.96 5.35 40.26
N SER A 84 -5.75 4.64 39.45
CA SER A 84 -6.99 3.98 39.89
C SER A 84 -6.74 2.90 40.95
N GLU A 85 -5.77 2.01 40.74
CA GLU A 85 -5.42 0.94 41.70
C GLU A 85 -4.99 1.48 43.06
N LYS A 86 -4.33 2.64 43.09
CA LYS A 86 -3.92 3.32 44.34
C LYS A 86 -5.07 4.10 45.00
N GLY A 87 -6.27 4.11 44.41
CA GLY A 87 -7.40 4.93 44.86
C GLY A 87 -7.17 6.44 44.71
N GLN A 88 -6.19 6.85 43.89
CA GLN A 88 -5.83 8.25 43.67
C GLN A 88 -6.65 8.90 42.56
N LEU A 89 -7.38 8.11 41.77
CA LEU A 89 -8.20 8.55 40.64
C LEU A 89 -9.47 7.70 40.59
N ALA A 90 -10.65 8.33 40.46
CA ALA A 90 -11.90 7.57 40.35
C ALA A 90 -12.04 6.86 38.98
N ALA A 91 -11.48 7.47 37.92
CA ALA A 91 -11.56 6.95 36.56
C ALA A 91 -10.70 5.69 36.37
N LYS A 92 -11.35 4.61 35.90
CA LYS A 92 -10.69 3.35 35.53
C LYS A 92 -10.60 3.21 34.00
N PRO A 93 -9.57 2.55 33.46
CA PRO A 93 -9.51 2.26 32.04
C PRO A 93 -10.67 1.34 31.61
N ASP A 94 -11.53 1.84 30.74
CA ASP A 94 -12.61 1.07 30.15
C ASP A 94 -12.18 0.38 28.83
N THR A 95 -13.04 -0.49 28.28
CA THR A 95 -12.81 -1.17 27.01
C THR A 95 -12.43 -0.19 25.88
N MET A 96 -12.96 1.03 25.89
CA MET A 96 -12.62 2.07 24.91
C MET A 96 -11.16 2.55 25.05
N ALA A 97 -10.69 2.81 26.27
CA ALA A 97 -9.30 3.19 26.54
C ALA A 97 -8.31 2.11 26.05
N TRP A 98 -8.60 0.84 26.35
CA TRP A 98 -7.81 -0.28 25.86
C TRP A 98 -7.83 -0.41 24.34
N ASN A 99 -9.01 -0.37 23.73
CA ASN A 99 -9.19 -0.45 22.27
C ASN A 99 -8.46 0.69 21.56
N THR A 100 -8.41 1.88 22.15
CA THR A 100 -7.68 3.02 21.60
C THR A 100 -6.17 2.73 21.54
N VAL A 101 -5.56 2.18 22.60
CA VAL A 101 -4.14 1.79 22.59
C VAL A 101 -3.86 0.67 21.58
N LEU A 102 -4.72 -0.35 21.53
CA LEU A 102 -4.60 -1.43 20.54
C LEU A 102 -4.68 -0.88 19.10
N SER A 103 -5.54 0.11 18.85
CA SER A 103 -5.67 0.74 17.54
C SER A 103 -4.39 1.48 17.13
N VAL A 104 -3.72 2.17 18.07
CA VAL A 104 -2.44 2.87 17.85
C VAL A 104 -1.36 1.84 17.48
N TYR A 105 -1.31 0.71 18.18
CA TYR A 105 -0.40 -0.38 17.83
C TYR A 105 -0.70 -0.99 16.46
N SER A 106 -1.97 -1.20 16.14
CA SER A 106 -2.39 -1.82 14.87
C SER A 106 -2.08 -0.95 13.65
N THR A 107 -2.10 0.38 13.80
CA THR A 107 -1.88 1.36 12.72
C THR A 107 -0.43 1.85 12.64
N GLY A 108 0.31 1.82 13.76
CA GLY A 108 1.65 2.39 13.88
C GLY A 108 2.78 1.67 13.14
N ASN A 109 2.50 0.59 12.39
CA ASN A 109 3.47 -0.22 11.64
C ASN A 109 4.73 -0.59 12.46
N MET A 110 4.52 -0.91 13.74
CA MET A 110 5.58 -1.22 14.70
C MET A 110 6.01 -2.69 14.56
N PRO A 111 7.32 -3.00 14.68
CA PRO A 111 7.78 -4.38 14.77
C PRO A 111 7.15 -5.07 15.99
N ARG A 112 6.74 -6.33 15.81
CA ARG A 112 6.13 -7.17 16.87
C ARG A 112 4.84 -6.58 17.49
N ALA A 113 4.13 -5.74 16.74
CA ALA A 113 2.86 -5.15 17.19
C ALA A 113 1.81 -6.22 17.53
N GLY A 114 1.73 -7.31 16.76
CA GLY A 114 0.78 -8.40 17.00
C GLY A 114 0.97 -9.03 18.38
N ARG A 115 2.21 -9.39 18.73
CA ARG A 115 2.54 -9.94 20.07
C ARG A 115 2.26 -8.97 21.21
N LYS A 116 2.50 -7.68 21.01
CA LYS A 116 2.21 -6.66 22.03
C LYS A 116 0.71 -6.51 22.24
N CYS A 117 -0.07 -6.42 21.17
CA CYS A 117 -1.53 -6.40 21.23
C CYS A 117 -2.08 -7.67 21.90
N GLU A 118 -1.54 -8.85 21.59
CA GLU A 118 -1.97 -10.10 22.23
C GLU A 118 -1.70 -10.08 23.75
N LYS A 119 -0.58 -9.50 24.21
CA LYS A 119 -0.31 -9.33 25.64
C LYS A 119 -1.28 -8.37 26.32
N LEU A 120 -1.63 -7.27 25.65
CA LEU A 120 -2.62 -6.33 26.17
C LEU A 120 -4.01 -6.97 26.25
N LEU A 121 -4.41 -7.76 25.24
CA LEU A 121 -5.65 -8.54 25.28
C LEU A 121 -5.66 -9.54 26.44
N MET A 122 -4.57 -10.29 26.68
CA MET A 122 -4.47 -11.20 27.83
C MET A 122 -4.61 -10.46 29.17
N ARG A 123 -4.09 -9.23 29.26
CA ARG A 123 -4.24 -8.40 30.46
C ARG A 123 -5.68 -7.94 30.66
N MET A 124 -6.37 -7.52 29.60
CA MET A 124 -7.80 -7.18 29.67
C MET A 124 -8.63 -8.39 30.12
N GLU A 125 -8.34 -9.58 29.60
CA GLU A 125 -9.01 -10.82 30.01
C GLU A 125 -8.79 -11.12 31.49
N HIS A 126 -7.57 -10.92 32.02
CA HIS A 126 -7.29 -11.11 33.45
C HIS A 126 -8.06 -10.11 34.32
N LEU A 127 -8.08 -8.83 33.95
CA LEU A 127 -8.81 -7.80 34.69
C LEU A 127 -10.32 -8.07 34.71
N CYS A 128 -10.86 -8.63 33.63
CA CYS A 128 -12.27 -9.03 33.56
C CYS A 128 -12.59 -10.19 34.52
N ILE A 129 -11.65 -11.12 34.75
CA ILE A 129 -11.83 -12.23 35.70
C ILE A 129 -11.78 -11.72 37.15
N ASP A 130 -10.98 -10.69 37.43
CA ASP A 130 -10.86 -10.05 38.74
C ASP A 130 -12.07 -9.14 39.11
N ASN A 131 -13.23 -9.36 38.48
CA ASN A 131 -14.49 -8.63 38.65
C ASN A 131 -14.48 -7.15 38.20
N ASP A 132 -13.52 -6.70 37.38
CA ASP A 132 -13.61 -5.40 36.71
C ASP A 132 -14.40 -5.53 35.40
N SER A 133 -15.72 -5.30 35.46
CA SER A 133 -16.60 -5.36 34.30
C SER A 133 -16.30 -4.28 33.25
N ASN A 134 -15.52 -3.25 33.58
CA ASN A 134 -15.28 -2.12 32.68
C ASN A 134 -14.19 -2.42 31.62
N ALA A 135 -13.35 -3.45 31.82
CA ALA A 135 -12.24 -3.79 30.93
C ALA A 135 -12.51 -5.03 30.06
N LYS A 136 -13.77 -5.47 29.93
CA LYS A 136 -14.14 -6.67 29.17
C LYS A 136 -13.79 -6.51 27.68
N PRO A 137 -13.02 -7.43 27.08
CA PRO A 137 -12.74 -7.44 25.64
C PRO A 137 -14.03 -7.56 24.81
N ASP A 138 -14.07 -6.86 23.68
CA ASP A 138 -15.16 -6.91 22.71
C ASP A 138 -14.64 -7.30 21.30
N THR A 139 -15.54 -7.40 20.33
CA THR A 139 -15.19 -7.62 18.92
C THR A 139 -14.16 -6.61 18.40
N CYS A 140 -14.22 -5.34 18.83
CA CYS A 140 -13.24 -4.32 18.45
C CYS A 140 -11.84 -4.62 19.01
N THR A 141 -11.74 -5.15 20.24
CA THR A 141 -10.48 -5.59 20.86
C THR A 141 -9.82 -6.69 20.03
N PHE A 142 -10.56 -7.75 19.69
CA PHE A 142 -10.05 -8.86 18.89
C PHE A 142 -9.67 -8.42 17.47
N ASN A 143 -10.51 -7.61 16.82
CA ASN A 143 -10.24 -7.07 15.48
C ASN A 143 -8.98 -6.19 15.47
N SER A 144 -8.74 -5.42 16.52
CA SER A 144 -7.52 -4.58 16.65
C SER A 144 -6.25 -5.42 16.76
N VAL A 145 -6.30 -6.53 17.51
CA VAL A 145 -5.17 -7.47 17.64
C VAL A 145 -4.92 -8.22 16.32
N LEU A 146 -5.99 -8.66 15.65
CA LEU A 146 -5.90 -9.28 14.32
C LEU A 146 -5.32 -8.30 13.27
N ASN A 147 -5.73 -7.03 13.30
CA ASN A 147 -5.22 -6.01 12.38
C ASN A 147 -3.75 -5.68 12.70
N ALA A 148 -3.35 -5.70 13.97
CA ALA A 148 -1.95 -5.59 14.36
C ALA A 148 -1.12 -6.76 13.80
N TYR A 149 -1.63 -7.99 13.84
CA TYR A 149 -0.99 -9.13 13.17
C TYR A 149 -0.93 -8.94 11.65
N ALA A 150 -2.01 -8.46 11.02
CA ALA A 150 -2.08 -8.23 9.57
C ALA A 150 -1.05 -7.19 9.09
N ASN A 151 -0.82 -6.14 9.88
CA ASN A 151 0.14 -5.08 9.55
C ASN A 151 1.56 -5.40 10.06
N SER A 152 1.72 -6.40 10.92
CA SER A 152 3.03 -6.89 11.36
C SER A 152 3.63 -7.86 10.34
N CYS A 153 4.93 -7.73 10.06
CA CYS A 153 5.67 -8.71 9.25
C CYS A 153 6.21 -9.87 10.13
N GLU A 154 5.40 -10.40 11.05
CA GLU A 154 5.80 -11.52 11.91
C GLU A 154 5.58 -12.87 11.22
N GLU A 155 6.58 -13.76 11.26
CA GLU A 155 6.51 -15.08 10.60
C GLU A 155 5.36 -15.96 11.13
N ASP A 156 5.09 -15.88 12.45
CA ASP A 156 4.02 -16.64 13.10
C ASP A 156 2.64 -15.96 13.00
N ALA A 157 2.51 -14.83 12.29
CA ALA A 157 1.28 -14.02 12.28
C ALA A 157 0.07 -14.82 11.77
N THR A 158 0.24 -15.67 10.75
CA THR A 158 -0.83 -16.51 10.19
C THR A 158 -1.37 -17.50 11.24
N ARG A 159 -0.49 -18.27 11.87
CA ARG A 159 -0.85 -19.24 12.93
C ARG A 159 -1.50 -18.56 14.13
N LYS A 160 -0.98 -17.39 14.53
CA LYS A 160 -1.50 -16.60 15.64
C LYS A 160 -2.89 -16.02 15.34
N ALA A 161 -3.08 -15.45 14.15
CA ALA A 161 -4.38 -14.93 13.73
C ALA A 161 -5.44 -16.04 13.64
N GLU A 162 -5.09 -17.21 13.11
CA GLU A 162 -6.00 -18.36 13.06
C GLU A 162 -6.39 -18.85 14.47
N LYS A 163 -5.41 -18.95 15.38
CA LYS A 163 -5.67 -19.33 16.77
C LYS A 163 -6.58 -18.30 17.46
N LEU A 164 -6.36 -17.01 17.20
CA LEU A 164 -7.15 -15.94 17.80
C LEU A 164 -8.59 -15.93 17.27
N LEU A 165 -8.78 -16.16 15.97
CA LEU A 165 -10.12 -16.32 15.37
C LEU A 165 -10.86 -17.51 15.98
N LYS A 166 -10.23 -18.68 16.07
CA LYS A 166 -10.83 -19.87 16.70
C LYS A 166 -11.18 -19.62 18.18
N ARG A 167 -10.34 -18.85 18.89
CA ARG A 167 -10.61 -18.46 20.28
C ARG A 167 -11.85 -17.59 20.36
N MET A 168 -11.96 -16.57 19.52
CA MET A 168 -13.13 -15.68 19.46
C MET A 168 -14.41 -16.45 19.11
N GLU A 169 -14.37 -17.32 18.09
CA GLU A 169 -15.49 -18.19 17.70
C GLU A 169 -15.95 -19.07 18.88
N LYS A 170 -15.01 -19.65 19.64
CA LYS A 170 -15.31 -20.48 20.82
C LYS A 170 -15.93 -19.69 21.97
N LEU A 171 -15.40 -18.49 22.27
CA LEU A 171 -15.94 -17.65 23.34
C LEU A 171 -17.38 -17.20 23.03
N TYR A 172 -17.65 -16.83 21.78
CA TYR A 172 -19.01 -16.53 21.34
C TYR A 172 -19.94 -17.75 21.44
N ALA A 173 -19.48 -18.92 20.99
CA ALA A 173 -20.26 -20.15 21.10
C ALA A 173 -20.57 -20.55 22.56
N ASN A 174 -19.70 -20.18 23.50
CA ASN A 174 -19.88 -20.39 24.93
C ASN A 174 -20.82 -19.35 25.60
N GLY A 175 -21.40 -18.41 24.83
CA GLY A 175 -22.42 -17.48 25.30
C GLY A 175 -21.99 -16.02 25.41
N ASP A 176 -20.73 -15.68 25.10
CA ASP A 176 -20.28 -14.29 25.14
C ASP A 176 -20.72 -13.51 23.88
N LYS A 177 -21.88 -12.86 23.97
CA LYS A 177 -22.50 -12.14 22.86
C LYS A 177 -21.68 -10.93 22.38
N ASP A 178 -20.83 -10.35 23.24
CA ASP A 178 -20.01 -9.17 22.93
C ASP A 178 -18.82 -9.51 22.01
N LEU A 179 -18.55 -10.81 21.85
CA LEU A 179 -17.46 -11.36 21.03
C LEU A 179 -17.93 -11.99 19.73
N LYS A 180 -19.14 -11.66 19.26
CA LYS A 180 -19.65 -12.16 17.98
C LYS A 180 -18.69 -11.78 16.83
N PRO A 181 -18.05 -12.74 16.15
CA PRO A 181 -17.24 -12.45 14.97
C PRO A 181 -18.11 -11.79 13.90
N ASP A 182 -17.55 -10.80 13.21
CA ASP A 182 -18.21 -10.14 12.08
C ASP A 182 -17.39 -10.32 10.79
N ILE A 183 -17.91 -9.78 9.69
CA ILE A 183 -17.21 -9.85 8.40
C ILE A 183 -15.84 -9.16 8.45
N THR A 184 -15.66 -8.15 9.30
CA THR A 184 -14.39 -7.44 9.49
C THR A 184 -13.37 -8.34 10.18
N THR A 185 -13.79 -9.15 11.15
CA THR A 185 -12.94 -10.18 11.80
C THR A 185 -12.36 -11.13 10.75
N TYR A 186 -13.22 -11.68 9.90
CA TYR A 186 -12.79 -12.62 8.86
C TYR A 186 -11.95 -11.96 7.77
N ASN A 187 -12.35 -10.77 7.29
CA ASN A 187 -11.58 -10.00 6.30
C ASN A 187 -10.17 -9.66 6.82
N THR A 188 -10.04 -9.39 8.12
CA THR A 188 -8.74 -9.14 8.73
C THR A 188 -7.86 -10.39 8.73
N VAL A 189 -8.42 -11.57 9.01
CA VAL A 189 -7.66 -12.84 8.94
C VAL A 189 -7.29 -13.19 7.48
N LEU A 190 -8.20 -12.97 6.52
CA LEU A 190 -7.89 -13.10 5.09
C LEU A 190 -6.75 -12.16 4.69
N LYS A 191 -6.71 -10.94 5.22
CA LYS A 191 -5.63 -9.97 5.00
C LYS A 191 -4.31 -10.45 5.59
N VAL A 192 -4.30 -11.08 6.79
CA VAL A 192 -3.09 -11.71 7.35
C VAL A 192 -2.54 -12.76 6.39
N TYR A 193 -3.41 -13.61 5.83
CA TYR A 193 -2.98 -14.62 4.86
C TYR A 193 -2.45 -13.99 3.56
N ALA A 194 -3.19 -13.03 2.99
CA ALA A 194 -2.82 -12.36 1.74
C ALA A 194 -1.51 -11.56 1.86
N ASN A 195 -1.17 -11.03 3.04
CA ASN A 195 0.09 -10.35 3.28
C ASN A 195 1.27 -11.33 3.41
N ASN A 196 1.04 -12.52 3.97
CA ASN A 196 2.00 -13.62 4.07
C ASN A 196 1.80 -14.59 2.89
N ALA A 197 1.86 -14.08 1.65
CA ALA A 197 1.44 -14.76 0.41
C ALA A 197 2.29 -16.00 0.00
N ASN A 198 2.54 -16.92 0.93
CA ASN A 198 3.09 -18.25 0.68
C ASN A 198 1.97 -19.25 0.32
N ILE A 199 2.34 -20.44 -0.15
CA ILE A 199 1.40 -21.38 -0.78
C ILE A 199 0.33 -21.80 0.25
N GLU A 200 0.77 -22.23 1.42
CA GLU A 200 -0.10 -22.69 2.50
C GLU A 200 -1.08 -21.60 2.95
N SER A 201 -0.58 -20.38 3.15
CA SER A 201 -1.36 -19.21 3.55
C SER A 201 -2.45 -18.88 2.53
N MET A 202 -2.15 -18.90 1.24
CA MET A 202 -3.15 -18.65 0.20
C MET A 202 -4.21 -19.76 0.11
N HIS A 203 -3.83 -21.03 0.28
CA HIS A 203 -4.79 -22.13 0.37
C HIS A 203 -5.69 -22.02 1.61
N ASN A 204 -5.11 -21.60 2.74
CA ASN A 204 -5.86 -21.34 3.97
C ASN A 204 -6.81 -20.14 3.84
N ALA A 205 -6.40 -19.09 3.10
CA ALA A 205 -7.27 -17.96 2.78
C ALA A 205 -8.49 -18.42 1.96
N GLU A 206 -8.27 -19.23 0.92
CA GLU A 206 -9.38 -19.80 0.15
C GLU A 206 -10.28 -20.71 0.99
N LYS A 207 -9.69 -21.56 1.84
CA LYS A 207 -10.44 -22.45 2.74
C LYS A 207 -11.33 -21.64 3.69
N LEU A 208 -10.80 -20.56 4.25
CA LEU A 208 -11.57 -19.65 5.10
C LEU A 208 -12.70 -18.97 4.30
N LEU A 209 -12.43 -18.56 3.07
CA LEU A 209 -13.45 -17.97 2.19
C LEU A 209 -14.57 -18.97 1.86
N ARG A 210 -14.27 -20.25 1.56
CA ARG A 210 -15.32 -21.27 1.36
C ARG A 210 -16.13 -21.51 2.62
N ARG A 211 -15.48 -21.54 3.79
CA ARG A 211 -16.17 -21.66 5.07
C ARG A 211 -17.19 -20.54 5.27
N LEU A 212 -16.89 -19.31 4.85
CA LEU A 212 -17.86 -18.20 4.90
C LEU A 212 -19.02 -18.39 3.92
N GLU A 213 -18.75 -18.88 2.72
CA GLU A 213 -19.80 -19.17 1.74
C GLU A 213 -20.75 -20.26 2.25
N GLU A 214 -20.20 -21.38 2.74
CA GLU A 214 -20.94 -22.51 3.30
C GLU A 214 -21.74 -22.11 4.55
N ASN A 215 -21.17 -21.27 5.41
CA ASN A 215 -21.87 -20.77 6.60
C ASN A 215 -23.07 -19.91 6.21
N ASN A 216 -22.94 -19.07 5.18
CA ASN A 216 -24.06 -18.28 4.68
C ASN A 216 -25.16 -19.16 4.05
N GLU A 217 -24.78 -20.18 3.26
CA GLU A 217 -25.73 -21.16 2.70
C GLU A 217 -26.52 -21.91 3.77
N LYS A 218 -25.86 -22.24 4.89
CA LYS A 218 -26.48 -22.92 6.03
C LYS A 218 -27.18 -21.97 7.01
N HIS A 219 -27.22 -20.66 6.71
CA HIS A 219 -27.72 -19.61 7.60
C HIS A 219 -27.06 -19.62 8.99
N ILE A 220 -25.79 -20.05 9.07
CA ILE A 220 -24.98 -20.08 10.28
C ILE A 220 -24.39 -18.70 10.53
N HIS A 221 -24.72 -18.10 11.67
CA HIS A 221 -24.25 -16.77 12.12
C HIS A 221 -24.63 -15.56 11.23
N PHE A 222 -25.26 -15.77 10.07
CA PHE A 222 -25.62 -14.76 9.07
C PHE A 222 -24.43 -13.93 8.56
N ILE A 223 -23.23 -14.52 8.56
CA ILE A 223 -22.01 -13.89 8.07
C ILE A 223 -21.75 -14.39 6.67
N LYS A 224 -21.63 -13.47 5.71
CA LYS A 224 -21.42 -13.77 4.30
C LYS A 224 -20.20 -13.02 3.78
N PRO A 225 -19.42 -13.62 2.87
CA PRO A 225 -18.31 -12.91 2.25
C PRO A 225 -18.83 -11.72 1.45
N ASP A 226 -18.05 -10.64 1.44
CA ASP A 226 -18.32 -9.42 0.69
C ASP A 226 -17.23 -9.16 -0.35
N THR A 227 -17.37 -8.05 -1.09
CA THR A 227 -16.37 -7.61 -2.07
C THR A 227 -14.97 -7.47 -1.45
N VAL A 228 -14.86 -7.05 -0.18
CA VAL A 228 -13.57 -6.96 0.52
C VAL A 228 -12.99 -8.35 0.78
N SER A 229 -13.80 -9.35 1.17
CA SER A 229 -13.36 -10.74 1.35
C SER A 229 -12.71 -11.29 0.09
N TYR A 230 -13.41 -11.22 -1.05
CA TYR A 230 -12.89 -11.74 -2.32
C TYR A 230 -11.69 -10.93 -2.82
N ASN A 231 -11.77 -9.60 -2.81
CA ASN A 231 -10.68 -8.74 -3.28
C ASN A 231 -9.39 -9.00 -2.50
N THR A 232 -9.49 -9.26 -1.19
CA THR A 232 -8.33 -9.57 -0.35
C THR A 232 -7.63 -10.86 -0.81
N VAL A 233 -8.38 -11.94 -1.09
CA VAL A 233 -7.80 -13.22 -1.52
C VAL A 233 -7.30 -13.15 -2.97
N ILE A 234 -8.04 -12.48 -3.87
CA ILE A 234 -7.62 -12.26 -5.27
C ILE A 234 -6.32 -11.44 -5.31
N ALA A 235 -6.23 -10.35 -4.53
CA ALA A 235 -5.01 -9.56 -4.42
C ALA A 235 -3.86 -10.36 -3.78
N GLY A 236 -4.15 -11.24 -2.81
CA GLY A 236 -3.17 -12.17 -2.26
C GLY A 236 -2.56 -13.07 -3.34
N TRP A 237 -3.39 -13.69 -4.18
CA TRP A 237 -2.93 -14.49 -5.32
C TRP A 237 -2.16 -13.67 -6.36
N ALA A 238 -2.60 -12.43 -6.63
CA ALA A 238 -1.90 -11.51 -7.53
C ALA A 238 -0.52 -11.08 -7.02
N ASN A 239 -0.28 -11.14 -5.70
CA ASN A 239 0.97 -10.73 -5.06
C ASN A 239 1.87 -11.89 -4.62
N SER A 240 1.37 -13.13 -4.65
CA SER A 240 2.09 -14.31 -4.18
C SER A 240 3.28 -14.72 -5.04
N GLY A 241 3.32 -14.29 -6.32
CA GLY A 241 4.36 -14.67 -7.26
C GLY A 241 4.33 -16.14 -7.69
N MET A 242 3.26 -16.87 -7.35
CA MET A 242 3.12 -18.28 -7.68
C MET A 242 2.77 -18.50 -9.16
N PRO A 243 3.21 -19.61 -9.78
CA PRO A 243 2.95 -19.88 -11.20
C PRO A 243 1.46 -19.88 -11.58
N LEU A 244 0.59 -20.40 -10.70
CA LEU A 244 -0.87 -20.47 -10.91
C LEU A 244 -1.64 -19.30 -10.28
N GLY A 245 -0.96 -18.30 -9.72
CA GLY A 245 -1.61 -17.19 -9.00
C GLY A 245 -2.61 -16.43 -9.87
N ALA A 246 -2.30 -16.19 -11.15
CA ALA A 246 -3.21 -15.52 -12.07
C ALA A 246 -4.48 -16.35 -12.37
N ARG A 247 -4.34 -17.67 -12.53
CA ARG A 247 -5.48 -18.58 -12.75
C ARG A 247 -6.36 -18.70 -11.50
N ASN A 248 -5.75 -18.77 -10.32
CA ASN A 248 -6.51 -18.81 -9.06
C ASN A 248 -7.26 -17.49 -8.80
N ALA A 249 -6.63 -16.35 -9.07
CA ALA A 249 -7.28 -15.03 -9.01
C ALA A 249 -8.49 -14.96 -9.96
N GLU A 250 -8.36 -15.45 -11.18
CA GLU A 250 -9.46 -15.54 -12.14
C GLU A 250 -10.58 -16.49 -11.67
N ASN A 251 -10.24 -17.68 -11.19
CA ASN A 251 -11.24 -18.64 -10.68
C ASN A 251 -12.05 -18.04 -9.52
N LEU A 252 -11.40 -17.26 -8.65
CA LEU A 252 -12.06 -16.55 -7.57
C LEU A 252 -12.96 -15.42 -8.07
N LEU A 253 -12.57 -14.66 -9.10
CA LEU A 253 -13.46 -13.68 -9.74
C LEU A 253 -14.71 -14.38 -10.31
N ASN A 254 -14.55 -15.50 -11.03
CA ASN A 254 -15.68 -16.25 -11.58
C ASN A 254 -16.60 -16.80 -10.48
N ARG A 255 -16.03 -17.28 -9.38
CA ARG A 255 -16.78 -17.73 -8.20
C ARG A 255 -17.51 -16.57 -7.53
N MET A 256 -16.86 -15.42 -7.36
CA MET A 256 -17.45 -14.19 -6.82
C MET A 256 -18.64 -13.73 -7.66
N SER A 257 -18.51 -13.67 -8.99
CA SER A 257 -19.61 -13.32 -9.89
C SER A 257 -20.78 -14.27 -9.76
N LYS A 258 -20.54 -15.59 -9.70
CA LYS A 258 -21.60 -16.58 -9.46
C LYS A 258 -22.28 -16.37 -8.11
N TYR A 259 -21.50 -16.16 -7.05
CA TYR A 259 -22.02 -15.93 -5.69
C TYR A 259 -22.88 -14.67 -5.61
N ALA A 260 -22.49 -13.61 -6.33
CA ALA A 260 -23.27 -12.38 -6.44
C ALA A 260 -24.60 -12.59 -7.17
N LEU A 261 -24.59 -13.36 -8.25
CA LEU A 261 -25.80 -13.72 -9.03
C LEU A 261 -26.75 -14.62 -8.22
N CYS A 262 -26.24 -15.48 -7.35
CA CYS A 262 -27.03 -16.33 -6.45
C CYS A 262 -27.66 -15.58 -5.26
N GLY A 263 -27.63 -14.24 -5.26
CA GLY A 263 -28.37 -13.40 -4.32
C GLY A 263 -27.52 -12.61 -3.33
N ASN A 264 -26.21 -12.84 -3.24
CA ASN A 264 -25.34 -12.02 -2.39
C ASN A 264 -24.83 -10.77 -3.11
N LYS A 265 -25.69 -9.76 -3.24
CA LYS A 265 -25.34 -8.47 -3.86
C LYS A 265 -24.12 -7.76 -3.25
N ASN A 266 -23.74 -8.10 -2.00
CA ASN A 266 -22.58 -7.52 -1.32
C ASN A 266 -21.24 -8.10 -1.79
N ALA A 267 -21.26 -9.14 -2.65
CA ALA A 267 -20.08 -9.77 -3.23
C ALA A 267 -19.96 -9.48 -4.73
N GLN A 268 -20.48 -8.34 -5.22
CA GLN A 268 -20.35 -7.97 -6.64
C GLN A 268 -18.92 -7.55 -6.96
N PRO A 269 -18.33 -8.04 -8.08
CA PRO A 269 -17.04 -7.56 -8.55
C PRO A 269 -17.06 -6.06 -8.80
N ASP A 270 -15.98 -5.39 -8.40
CA ASP A 270 -15.78 -3.95 -8.61
C ASP A 270 -14.48 -3.69 -9.39
N THR A 271 -14.18 -2.42 -9.63
CA THR A 271 -12.90 -1.98 -10.24
C THR A 271 -11.70 -2.62 -9.55
N THR A 272 -11.70 -2.74 -8.22
CA THR A 272 -10.60 -3.34 -7.45
C THR A 272 -10.46 -4.84 -7.73
N THR A 273 -11.58 -5.56 -7.89
CA THR A 273 -11.61 -6.99 -8.23
C THR A 273 -10.92 -7.24 -9.57
N TYR A 274 -11.36 -6.54 -10.62
CA TYR A 274 -10.80 -6.72 -11.96
C TYR A 274 -9.36 -6.23 -12.03
N ASN A 275 -9.03 -5.10 -11.41
CA ASN A 275 -7.67 -4.60 -11.30
C ASN A 275 -6.74 -5.62 -10.65
N SER A 276 -7.20 -6.33 -9.63
CA SER A 276 -6.42 -7.39 -8.97
C SER A 276 -6.15 -8.57 -9.91
N VAL A 277 -7.14 -9.00 -10.70
CA VAL A 277 -6.98 -10.06 -11.71
C VAL A 277 -6.05 -9.63 -12.86
N ILE A 278 -6.24 -8.44 -13.43
CA ILE A 278 -5.37 -7.88 -14.47
C ILE A 278 -3.93 -7.77 -13.96
N ASN A 279 -3.74 -7.29 -12.71
CA ASN A 279 -2.42 -7.21 -12.09
C ASN A 279 -1.79 -8.60 -11.90
N ALA A 280 -2.56 -9.62 -11.54
CA ALA A 280 -2.09 -11.00 -11.45
C ALA A 280 -1.58 -11.50 -12.81
N TRP A 281 -2.34 -11.27 -13.88
CA TRP A 281 -1.93 -11.57 -15.26
C TRP A 281 -0.70 -10.75 -15.69
N SER A 282 -0.56 -9.50 -15.26
CA SER A 282 0.61 -8.66 -15.59
C SER A 282 1.93 -9.08 -14.94
N LYS A 283 1.87 -9.98 -13.95
CA LYS A 283 3.04 -10.46 -13.20
C LYS A 283 3.45 -11.87 -13.57
N THR A 284 2.56 -12.65 -14.19
CA THR A 284 2.94 -13.97 -14.70
C THR A 284 3.81 -13.84 -15.95
N LYS A 285 4.61 -14.88 -16.21
CA LYS A 285 5.38 -15.04 -17.45
C LYS A 285 4.74 -16.05 -18.40
N ALA A 286 3.54 -16.54 -18.06
CA ALA A 286 2.83 -17.49 -18.89
C ALA A 286 2.52 -16.90 -20.27
N ASP A 287 2.56 -17.76 -21.29
CA ASP A 287 2.13 -17.40 -22.64
C ASP A 287 0.65 -16.99 -22.63
N GLY A 288 0.29 -16.00 -23.45
CA GLY A 288 -1.06 -15.47 -23.47
C GLY A 288 -1.38 -14.46 -22.35
N SER A 289 -0.47 -14.21 -21.41
CA SER A 289 -0.77 -13.42 -20.21
C SER A 289 -1.18 -11.97 -20.50
N ALA A 290 -0.57 -11.31 -21.49
CA ALA A 290 -0.93 -9.94 -21.81
C ALA A 290 -2.27 -9.85 -22.55
N GLN A 291 -2.59 -10.81 -23.45
CA GLN A 291 -3.91 -10.89 -24.07
C GLN A 291 -5.00 -11.21 -23.06
N ARG A 292 -4.72 -12.08 -22.07
CA ARG A 292 -5.65 -12.33 -20.96
C ARG A 292 -5.90 -11.07 -20.15
N ALA A 293 -4.84 -10.33 -19.79
CA ALA A 293 -4.97 -9.04 -19.10
C ALA A 293 -5.80 -8.02 -19.92
N GLU A 294 -5.55 -7.93 -21.23
CA GLU A 294 -6.31 -7.06 -22.13
C GLU A 294 -7.78 -7.48 -22.26
N SER A 295 -8.07 -8.78 -22.33
CA SER A 295 -9.45 -9.28 -22.42
C SER A 295 -10.28 -8.87 -21.19
N TYR A 296 -9.67 -8.88 -19.99
CA TYR A 296 -10.33 -8.40 -18.79
C TYR A 296 -10.52 -6.89 -18.79
N LEU A 297 -9.55 -6.11 -19.27
CA LEU A 297 -9.72 -4.66 -19.43
C LEU A 297 -10.83 -4.33 -20.42
N GLN A 298 -10.93 -5.06 -21.53
CA GLN A 298 -12.02 -4.90 -22.49
C GLN A 298 -13.36 -5.22 -21.83
N HIS A 299 -13.44 -6.35 -21.13
CA HIS A 299 -14.66 -6.74 -20.43
C HIS A 299 -15.08 -5.70 -19.37
N MET A 300 -14.15 -5.08 -18.64
CA MET A 300 -14.47 -3.97 -17.74
C MET A 300 -15.07 -2.77 -18.47
N ILE A 301 -14.52 -2.40 -19.64
CA ILE A 301 -15.09 -1.33 -20.47
C ILE A 301 -16.50 -1.68 -20.91
N ASP A 302 -16.71 -2.90 -21.39
CA ASP A 302 -18.02 -3.34 -21.88
C ASP A 302 -19.06 -3.30 -20.74
N LEU A 303 -18.70 -3.76 -19.54
CA LEU A 303 -19.57 -3.68 -18.35
C LEU A 303 -19.85 -2.23 -17.93
N HIS A 304 -18.84 -1.37 -17.96
CA HIS A 304 -19.00 0.04 -17.63
C HIS A 304 -19.96 0.73 -18.62
N MET A 305 -19.77 0.49 -19.93
CA MET A 305 -20.63 1.01 -21.00
C MET A 305 -22.05 0.43 -20.93
N ALA A 306 -22.21 -0.80 -20.43
CA ALA A 306 -23.52 -1.41 -20.15
C ALA A 306 -24.20 -0.83 -18.89
N GLY A 307 -23.63 0.20 -18.26
CA GLY A 307 -24.24 0.90 -17.13
C GLY A 307 -23.90 0.31 -15.76
N MET A 308 -22.79 -0.43 -15.62
CA MET A 308 -22.27 -0.85 -14.31
C MET A 308 -21.26 0.16 -13.75
N PRO A 309 -21.67 1.11 -12.89
CA PRO A 309 -20.77 2.15 -12.39
C PRO A 309 -19.66 1.61 -11.48
N ASN A 310 -19.89 0.47 -10.81
CA ASN A 310 -18.94 -0.15 -9.88
C ASN A 310 -17.75 -0.82 -10.60
N VAL A 311 -17.82 -0.99 -11.92
CA VAL A 311 -16.78 -1.65 -12.74
C VAL A 311 -16.17 -0.63 -13.71
N ARG A 312 -15.86 0.56 -13.23
CA ARG A 312 -15.24 1.62 -14.05
C ARG A 312 -13.73 1.36 -14.19
N PRO A 313 -13.20 1.19 -15.42
CA PRO A 313 -11.75 1.14 -15.64
C PRO A 313 -11.07 2.44 -15.21
N ASP A 314 -9.87 2.33 -14.66
CA ASP A 314 -9.07 3.48 -14.23
C ASP A 314 -7.64 3.39 -14.79
N ILE A 315 -6.83 4.41 -14.51
CA ILE A 315 -5.40 4.44 -14.85
C ILE A 315 -4.66 3.16 -14.44
N PHE A 316 -5.04 2.51 -13.33
CA PHE A 316 -4.42 1.28 -12.88
C PHE A 316 -4.80 0.09 -13.78
N SER A 317 -6.05 0.00 -14.24
CA SER A 317 -6.51 -1.02 -15.20
C SER A 317 -5.66 -0.98 -16.47
N PHE A 318 -5.52 0.20 -17.08
CA PHE A 318 -4.76 0.39 -18.33
C PHE A 318 -3.26 0.14 -18.15
N THR A 319 -2.65 0.72 -17.10
CA THR A 319 -1.21 0.57 -16.85
C THR A 319 -0.82 -0.88 -16.55
N SER A 320 -1.70 -1.65 -15.90
CA SER A 320 -1.49 -3.08 -15.64
C SER A 320 -1.44 -3.91 -16.92
N VAL A 321 -2.31 -3.63 -17.90
CA VAL A 321 -2.27 -4.28 -19.24
C VAL A 321 -1.02 -3.88 -20.02
N MET A 322 -0.67 -2.59 -20.05
CA MET A 322 0.58 -2.13 -20.70
C MET A 322 1.81 -2.80 -20.08
N ASN A 323 1.82 -2.95 -18.74
CA ASN A 323 2.88 -3.64 -18.01
C ASN A 323 2.94 -5.13 -18.36
N ALA A 324 1.80 -5.79 -18.54
CA ALA A 324 1.73 -7.18 -19.01
C ALA A 324 2.40 -7.33 -20.38
N TYR A 325 2.06 -6.46 -21.34
CA TYR A 325 2.72 -6.42 -22.65
C TYR A 325 4.22 -6.13 -22.54
N SER A 326 4.63 -5.20 -21.67
CA SER A 326 6.05 -4.86 -21.53
C SER A 326 6.93 -6.03 -21.07
N LYS A 327 6.35 -6.99 -20.35
CA LYS A 327 7.02 -8.19 -19.81
C LYS A 327 6.78 -9.43 -20.65
N SER A 328 5.86 -9.41 -21.60
CA SER A 328 5.57 -10.56 -22.44
C SER A 328 6.63 -10.77 -23.53
N PHE A 329 6.63 -11.98 -24.06
CA PHE A 329 7.45 -12.39 -25.20
C PHE A 329 6.71 -12.24 -26.54
N GLU A 330 5.57 -11.54 -26.54
CA GLU A 330 4.78 -11.35 -27.76
C GLU A 330 5.45 -10.43 -28.78
N THR A 331 5.16 -10.71 -30.05
CA THR A 331 5.44 -9.83 -31.18
C THR A 331 4.56 -8.58 -31.11
N ASN A 332 5.03 -7.48 -31.70
CA ASN A 332 4.33 -6.20 -31.72
C ASN A 332 3.93 -5.63 -30.33
N LYS A 333 4.56 -6.07 -29.23
CA LYS A 333 4.19 -5.63 -27.87
C LYS A 333 4.28 -4.11 -27.65
N ALA A 334 5.20 -3.42 -28.33
CA ALA A 334 5.29 -1.96 -28.29
C ALA A 334 4.05 -1.31 -28.92
N ARG A 335 3.64 -1.78 -30.10
CA ARG A 335 2.41 -1.32 -30.79
C ARG A 335 1.17 -1.58 -29.94
N LYS A 336 1.05 -2.77 -29.36
CA LYS A 336 -0.09 -3.13 -28.50
C LYS A 336 -0.13 -2.28 -27.24
N ALA A 337 0.99 -2.12 -26.53
CA ALA A 337 1.06 -1.26 -25.35
C ALA A 337 0.71 0.21 -25.69
N ASN A 338 1.16 0.71 -26.84
CA ASN A 338 0.85 2.06 -27.30
C ASN A 338 -0.64 2.24 -27.69
N SER A 339 -1.27 1.21 -28.26
CA SER A 339 -2.72 1.20 -28.53
C SER A 339 -3.53 1.36 -27.23
N ILE A 340 -3.14 0.65 -26.16
CA ILE A 340 -3.77 0.76 -24.85
C ILE A 340 -3.57 2.16 -24.25
N LEU A 341 -2.38 2.77 -24.42
CA LEU A 341 -2.12 4.15 -24.00
C LEU A 341 -3.00 5.16 -24.76
N HIS A 342 -3.14 5.02 -26.08
CA HIS A 342 -4.03 5.90 -26.84
C HIS A 342 -5.50 5.75 -26.43
N ARG A 343 -5.94 4.55 -26.06
CA ARG A 343 -7.29 4.34 -25.53
C ARG A 343 -7.49 5.05 -24.18
N LEU A 344 -6.49 5.00 -23.30
CA LEU A 344 -6.49 5.75 -22.04
C LEU A 344 -6.57 7.27 -22.29
N GLU A 345 -5.73 7.80 -23.19
CA GLU A 345 -5.73 9.22 -23.57
C GLU A 345 -7.07 9.66 -24.17
N PHE A 346 -7.70 8.81 -24.98
CA PHE A 346 -9.01 9.08 -25.56
C PHE A 346 -10.10 9.19 -24.49
N LEU A 347 -10.14 8.25 -23.53
CA LEU A 347 -11.10 8.31 -22.43
C LEU A 347 -10.91 9.55 -21.54
N HIS A 348 -9.66 9.91 -21.26
CA HIS A 348 -9.37 11.14 -20.51
C HIS A 348 -9.83 12.40 -21.25
N LYS A 349 -9.54 12.50 -22.56
CA LYS A 349 -10.02 13.61 -23.40
C LYS A 349 -11.54 13.67 -23.50
N SER A 350 -12.21 12.53 -23.33
CA SER A 350 -13.68 12.42 -23.29
C SER A 350 -14.28 12.81 -21.94
N GLY A 351 -13.47 13.27 -20.98
CA GLY A 351 -13.90 13.76 -19.67
C GLY A 351 -13.74 12.77 -18.52
N ASP A 352 -13.12 11.60 -18.75
CA ASP A 352 -12.87 10.64 -17.67
C ASP A 352 -11.63 11.05 -16.84
N SER A 353 -11.89 11.64 -15.67
CA SER A 353 -10.84 12.01 -14.70
C SER A 353 -10.10 10.82 -14.07
N THR A 354 -10.69 9.62 -14.05
CA THR A 354 -10.04 8.40 -13.52
C THR A 354 -9.02 7.80 -14.50
N CYS A 355 -9.10 8.21 -15.76
CA CYS A 355 -8.23 7.77 -16.85
C CYS A 355 -7.10 8.78 -17.17
N GLU A 356 -6.77 9.72 -16.28
CA GLU A 356 -5.69 10.68 -16.53
C GLU A 356 -4.32 9.97 -16.73
N PRO A 357 -3.68 10.11 -17.92
CA PRO A 357 -2.37 9.51 -18.18
C PRO A 357 -1.30 10.10 -17.25
N ASN A 358 -0.58 9.23 -16.57
CA ASN A 358 0.50 9.63 -15.66
C ASN A 358 1.87 9.12 -16.15
N ILE A 359 2.92 9.51 -15.42
CA ILE A 359 4.30 9.09 -15.72
C ILE A 359 4.48 7.56 -15.78
N ILE A 360 3.65 6.79 -15.05
CA ILE A 360 3.72 5.33 -15.04
C ILE A 360 3.23 4.77 -16.38
N ALA A 361 2.14 5.31 -16.93
CA ALA A 361 1.59 4.89 -18.23
C ALA A 361 2.58 5.10 -19.38
N TYR A 362 3.19 6.28 -19.47
CA TYR A 362 4.22 6.52 -20.48
C TYR A 362 5.47 5.64 -20.25
N GLY A 363 5.85 5.43 -18.99
CA GLY A 363 6.98 4.60 -18.63
C GLY A 363 6.80 3.12 -18.96
N THR A 364 5.59 2.56 -18.83
CA THR A 364 5.32 1.16 -19.19
C THR A 364 5.37 0.94 -20.70
N VAL A 365 4.89 1.89 -21.52
CA VAL A 365 5.02 1.83 -22.99
C VAL A 365 6.48 1.93 -23.42
N LEU A 366 7.26 2.86 -22.85
CA LEU A 366 8.70 2.93 -23.10
C LEU A 366 9.42 1.64 -22.70
N ASN A 367 9.02 1.04 -21.58
CA ASN A 367 9.55 -0.24 -21.15
C ASN A 367 9.19 -1.37 -22.13
N ALA A 368 7.99 -1.35 -22.72
CA ALA A 368 7.61 -2.30 -23.77
C ALA A 368 8.49 -2.14 -25.01
N CYS A 369 8.72 -0.89 -25.45
CA CYS A 369 9.62 -0.57 -26.56
C CYS A 369 11.05 -1.07 -26.29
N ALA A 370 11.58 -0.78 -25.11
CA ALA A 370 12.95 -1.14 -24.72
C ALA A 370 13.20 -2.66 -24.63
N HIS A 371 12.15 -3.47 -24.55
CA HIS A 371 12.23 -4.94 -24.54
C HIS A 371 11.72 -5.57 -25.82
N THR A 372 11.33 -4.79 -26.84
CA THR A 372 10.96 -5.32 -28.15
C THR A 372 12.15 -6.01 -28.79
N ARG A 373 11.92 -7.23 -29.25
CA ARG A 373 12.82 -8.05 -30.05
C ARG A 373 12.04 -8.49 -31.26
N GLY A 374 12.73 -8.73 -32.38
CA GLY A 374 12.07 -9.18 -33.60
C GLY A 374 12.69 -8.58 -34.84
N THR A 375 11.87 -8.41 -35.87
CA THR A 375 12.31 -7.93 -37.18
C THR A 375 12.83 -6.48 -37.12
N ARG A 376 13.60 -6.08 -38.14
CA ARG A 376 14.04 -4.68 -38.29
C ARG A 376 12.85 -3.71 -38.29
N GLN A 377 11.74 -4.11 -38.92
CA GLN A 377 10.52 -3.32 -38.97
C GLN A 377 9.88 -3.14 -37.59
N GLU A 378 9.75 -4.22 -36.81
CA GLU A 378 9.23 -4.15 -35.44
C GLU A 378 10.11 -3.30 -34.51
N ARG A 379 11.44 -3.37 -34.69
CA ARG A 379 12.38 -2.56 -33.92
C ARG A 379 12.29 -1.07 -34.28
N GLU A 380 12.24 -0.74 -35.58
CA GLU A 380 12.09 0.65 -36.02
C GLU A 380 10.74 1.22 -35.57
N GLU A 381 9.65 0.45 -35.68
CA GLU A 381 8.36 0.89 -35.19
C GLU A 381 8.36 1.14 -33.67
N ALA A 382 8.93 0.22 -32.88
CA ALA A 382 9.07 0.41 -31.44
C ALA A 382 9.92 1.66 -31.10
N PHE A 383 10.90 1.98 -31.93
CA PHE A 383 11.73 3.18 -31.75
C PHE A 383 10.93 4.45 -32.04
N LEU A 384 10.14 4.48 -33.12
CA LEU A 384 9.27 5.60 -33.45
C LEU A 384 8.21 5.83 -32.35
N ILE A 385 7.63 4.76 -31.82
CA ILE A 385 6.70 4.82 -30.67
C ILE A 385 7.42 5.43 -29.46
N ALA A 386 8.63 4.98 -29.14
CA ALA A 386 9.39 5.50 -28.00
C ALA A 386 9.66 7.01 -28.15
N VAL A 387 10.03 7.46 -29.36
CA VAL A 387 10.26 8.89 -29.65
C VAL A 387 8.98 9.70 -29.51
N ALA A 388 7.85 9.19 -30.01
CA ALA A 388 6.55 9.84 -29.86
C ALA A 388 6.16 10.00 -28.39
N VAL A 389 6.26 8.93 -27.60
CA VAL A 389 5.98 8.96 -26.16
C VAL A 389 6.88 9.96 -25.43
N MET A 390 8.19 9.96 -25.71
CA MET A 390 9.12 10.90 -25.08
C MET A 390 8.78 12.36 -25.43
N ARG A 391 8.35 12.63 -26.67
CA ARG A 391 7.88 13.97 -27.07
C ARG A 391 6.61 14.37 -26.32
N THR A 392 5.64 13.46 -26.20
CA THR A 392 4.40 13.71 -25.44
C THR A 392 4.69 14.04 -23.99
N VAL A 393 5.54 13.26 -23.31
CA VAL A 393 5.90 13.51 -21.90
C VAL A 393 6.61 14.85 -21.75
N ARG A 394 7.51 15.21 -22.66
CA ARG A 394 8.24 16.49 -22.59
C ARG A 394 7.38 17.72 -22.82
N ASN A 395 6.36 17.60 -23.65
CA ASN A 395 5.47 18.71 -24.01
C ASN A 395 4.22 18.76 -23.11
N SER A 396 4.06 17.82 -22.18
CA SER A 396 2.92 17.78 -21.26
C SER A 396 3.14 18.76 -20.11
N SER A 397 2.09 19.51 -19.76
CA SER A 397 2.05 20.33 -18.53
C SER A 397 1.84 19.50 -17.27
N ASN A 398 1.23 18.32 -17.39
CA ASN A 398 0.77 17.53 -16.24
C ASN A 398 1.80 16.50 -15.77
N VAL A 399 2.78 16.17 -16.61
CA VAL A 399 3.73 15.08 -16.37
C VAL A 399 5.15 15.55 -16.67
N THR A 400 6.05 15.39 -15.70
CA THR A 400 7.49 15.70 -15.88
C THR A 400 8.32 14.42 -16.00
N PRO A 401 9.24 14.30 -16.98
CA PRO A 401 10.16 13.18 -17.07
C PRO A 401 10.92 12.93 -15.76
N ASN A 402 10.98 11.67 -15.33
CA ASN A 402 11.81 11.25 -14.20
C ASN A 402 12.90 10.29 -14.66
N HIS A 403 13.79 9.91 -13.74
CA HIS A 403 14.87 8.94 -14.00
C HIS A 403 14.37 7.60 -14.58
N VAL A 404 13.13 7.18 -14.30
CA VAL A 404 12.56 5.95 -14.87
C VAL A 404 12.22 6.14 -16.36
N ILE A 405 11.63 7.28 -16.75
CA ILE A 405 11.36 7.61 -18.16
C ILE A 405 12.67 7.73 -18.94
N TYR A 406 13.63 8.52 -18.44
CA TYR A 406 14.92 8.71 -19.09
C TYR A 406 15.65 7.39 -19.27
N GLY A 407 15.71 6.56 -18.22
CA GLY A 407 16.35 5.25 -18.30
C GLY A 407 15.65 4.29 -19.27
N SER A 408 14.32 4.26 -19.30
CA SER A 408 13.57 3.41 -20.24
C SER A 408 13.74 3.88 -21.68
N PHE A 409 13.73 5.19 -21.94
CA PHE A 409 13.92 5.75 -23.27
C PHE A 409 15.35 5.55 -23.79
N LEU A 410 16.37 5.80 -22.95
CA LEU A 410 17.77 5.50 -23.30
C LEU A 410 17.94 4.01 -23.59
N LYS A 411 17.32 3.14 -22.79
CA LYS A 411 17.39 1.70 -23.04
C LYS A 411 16.74 1.33 -24.37
N ALA A 412 15.62 1.95 -24.72
CA ALA A 412 15.01 1.78 -26.04
C ALA A 412 15.95 2.24 -27.17
N CYS A 413 16.64 3.37 -27.00
CA CYS A 413 17.63 3.83 -27.98
C CYS A 413 18.75 2.79 -28.17
N VAL A 414 19.33 2.32 -27.07
CA VAL A 414 20.45 1.35 -27.08
C VAL A 414 20.04 -0.01 -27.66
N MET A 415 18.83 -0.48 -27.35
CA MET A 415 18.36 -1.82 -27.74
C MET A 415 17.74 -1.87 -29.15
N LEU A 416 17.16 -0.76 -29.64
CA LEU A 416 16.43 -0.75 -30.91
C LEU A 416 17.29 -0.30 -32.09
N MET A 417 18.33 0.52 -31.86
CA MET A 417 19.30 0.90 -32.88
C MET A 417 20.50 -0.06 -32.88
N THR A 418 21.07 -0.35 -34.05
CA THR A 418 22.35 -1.09 -34.18
C THR A 418 23.52 -0.20 -33.80
N GLU A 419 24.67 -0.78 -33.47
CA GLU A 419 25.87 0.00 -33.12
C GLU A 419 26.32 0.90 -34.28
N ASP A 420 26.14 0.45 -35.52
CA ASP A 420 26.46 1.22 -36.75
C ASP A 420 25.40 2.29 -37.11
N ASP A 421 24.32 2.41 -36.35
CA ASP A 421 23.30 3.44 -36.64
C ASP A 421 23.84 4.83 -36.27
N VAL A 422 24.09 5.66 -37.29
CA VAL A 422 24.60 7.03 -37.15
C VAL A 422 23.74 7.91 -36.21
N ARG A 423 22.46 7.56 -36.02
CA ARG A 423 21.54 8.28 -35.12
C ARG A 423 21.75 7.93 -33.65
N ARG A 424 22.39 6.79 -33.34
CA ARG A 424 22.47 6.21 -31.99
C ARG A 424 23.19 7.12 -31.00
N GLU A 425 24.41 7.51 -31.31
CA GLU A 425 25.23 8.34 -30.42
C GLU A 425 24.66 9.75 -30.21
N PRO A 426 24.28 10.52 -31.25
CA PRO A 426 23.68 11.85 -31.07
C PRO A 426 22.40 11.81 -30.23
N MET A 427 21.62 10.72 -30.34
CA MET A 427 20.39 10.55 -29.56
C MET A 427 20.70 10.26 -28.09
N ILE A 428 21.62 9.34 -27.80
CA ILE A 428 22.08 9.06 -26.42
C ILE A 428 22.60 10.35 -25.78
N GLU A 429 23.43 11.09 -26.50
CA GLU A 429 24.01 12.35 -26.05
C GLU A 429 22.94 13.37 -25.67
N ARG A 430 22.02 13.66 -26.59
CA ARG A 430 20.96 14.65 -26.38
C ARG A 430 20.08 14.30 -25.19
N VAL A 431 19.72 13.03 -25.03
CA VAL A 431 18.86 12.56 -23.94
C VAL A 431 19.60 12.60 -22.61
N PHE A 432 20.86 12.15 -22.57
CA PHE A 432 21.66 12.17 -21.35
C PHE A 432 21.91 13.61 -20.87
N ARG A 433 22.29 14.52 -21.77
CA ARG A 433 22.46 15.95 -21.45
C ARG A 433 21.19 16.55 -20.85
N GLN A 434 20.00 16.20 -21.37
CA GLN A 434 18.74 16.65 -20.79
C GLN A 434 18.49 16.01 -19.41
N CYS A 435 18.79 14.72 -19.25
CA CYS A 435 18.67 14.03 -17.97
C CYS A 435 19.56 14.68 -16.87
N CYS A 436 20.77 15.12 -17.23
CA CYS A 436 21.66 15.89 -16.35
C CYS A 436 21.02 17.21 -15.94
N LYS A 437 20.50 17.99 -16.90
CA LYS A 437 19.83 19.28 -16.63
C LYS A 437 18.60 19.13 -15.72
N ASP A 438 17.85 18.06 -15.88
CA ASP A 438 16.67 17.77 -15.06
C ASP A 438 17.03 17.20 -13.67
N GLY A 439 18.31 16.93 -13.41
CA GLY A 439 18.79 16.32 -12.16
C GLY A 439 18.32 14.88 -11.95
N GLN A 440 18.06 14.14 -13.03
CA GLN A 440 17.45 12.80 -13.01
C GLN A 440 18.44 11.65 -13.27
N VAL A 441 19.75 11.88 -13.19
CA VAL A 441 20.77 10.86 -13.45
C VAL A 441 20.84 9.88 -12.28
N SER A 442 20.26 8.70 -12.47
CA SER A 442 20.36 7.58 -11.53
C SER A 442 21.57 6.67 -11.85
N GLU A 443 22.00 5.88 -10.86
CA GLU A 443 23.08 4.88 -11.02
C GLU A 443 22.85 3.99 -12.25
N ARG A 444 21.58 3.62 -12.51
CA ARG A 444 21.18 2.80 -13.65
C ARG A 444 21.29 3.49 -15.02
N ILE A 445 21.01 4.79 -15.07
CA ILE A 445 21.18 5.58 -16.31
C ILE A 445 22.67 5.73 -16.59
N TRP A 446 23.45 6.03 -15.56
CA TRP A 446 24.89 6.17 -15.64
C TRP A 446 25.56 4.91 -16.20
N THR A 447 25.25 3.73 -15.63
CA THR A 447 25.78 2.46 -16.14
C THR A 447 25.34 2.20 -17.59
N LEU A 448 24.08 2.46 -17.91
CA LEU A 448 23.56 2.24 -19.27
C LEU A 448 24.28 3.09 -20.33
N VAL A 449 24.57 4.35 -20.01
CA VAL A 449 25.26 5.26 -20.93
C VAL A 449 26.74 4.88 -21.05
N LYS A 450 27.39 4.54 -19.93
CA LYS A 450 28.78 4.07 -19.92
C LYS A 450 28.97 2.82 -20.77
N ASP A 451 28.04 1.87 -20.69
CA ASP A 451 28.12 0.61 -21.42
C ASP A 451 27.77 0.77 -22.92
N ALA A 452 27.03 1.82 -23.28
CA ALA A 452 26.51 1.99 -24.64
C ALA A 452 27.29 3.01 -25.50
N ALA A 453 27.97 3.97 -24.87
CA ALA A 453 28.70 5.02 -25.55
C ALA A 453 30.08 4.54 -26.04
N SER A 454 30.53 5.02 -27.20
CA SER A 454 31.95 4.94 -27.56
C SER A 454 32.81 5.73 -26.58
N LEU A 455 34.13 5.49 -26.62
CA LEU A 455 35.08 6.23 -25.80
C LEU A 455 34.99 7.75 -26.07
N ASP A 456 34.93 8.17 -27.33
CA ASP A 456 34.77 9.57 -27.74
C ASP A 456 33.48 10.19 -27.18
N LEU A 457 32.36 9.51 -27.35
CA LEU A 457 31.09 10.00 -26.81
C LEU A 457 31.15 10.09 -25.28
N TYR A 458 31.69 9.08 -24.61
CA TYR A 458 31.78 9.06 -23.16
C TYR A 458 32.64 10.21 -22.62
N GLU A 459 33.78 10.50 -23.26
CA GLU A 459 34.63 11.66 -22.92
C GLU A 459 33.88 12.99 -23.13
N ARG A 460 33.15 13.15 -24.24
CA ARG A 460 32.31 14.33 -24.51
C ARG A 460 31.13 14.50 -23.54
N LEU A 461 30.66 13.43 -22.93
CA LEU A 461 29.59 13.47 -21.92
C LEU A 461 30.11 13.86 -20.54
N ILE A 462 31.31 13.40 -20.17
CA ILE A 462 31.94 13.72 -18.88
C ILE A 462 32.48 15.14 -18.87
N ASN A 463 33.17 15.55 -19.94
CA ASN A 463 33.78 16.89 -20.04
C ASN A 463 32.77 18.01 -20.33
N PHE A 464 31.47 17.73 -20.21
CA PHE A 464 30.40 18.67 -20.55
C PHE A 464 30.22 19.82 -19.56
N ASP A 465 30.62 19.64 -18.30
CA ASP A 465 30.42 20.63 -17.22
C ASP A 465 31.54 20.59 -16.17
N THR A 466 32.38 19.56 -16.15
CA THR A 466 33.46 19.44 -15.18
C THR A 466 34.75 19.90 -15.84
N ASN A 467 35.18 21.12 -15.52
CA ASN A 467 36.47 21.70 -15.91
C ASN A 467 37.64 20.98 -15.19
N THR A 468 37.63 19.65 -15.18
CA THR A 468 38.52 18.79 -14.40
C THR A 468 39.00 17.63 -15.27
N ASP A 469 40.25 17.71 -15.70
CA ASP A 469 40.95 16.71 -16.53
C ASP A 469 41.20 15.35 -15.82
N ASN A 470 40.71 15.15 -14.59
CA ASN A 470 41.02 13.98 -13.77
C ASN A 470 39.78 13.43 -13.04
N TRP A 471 38.81 12.91 -13.80
CA TRP A 471 37.62 12.33 -13.23
C TRP A 471 37.68 10.79 -13.16
N VAL A 472 37.56 10.25 -11.95
CA VAL A 472 37.52 8.80 -11.70
C VAL A 472 36.10 8.31 -11.96
N GLY A 473 35.95 7.37 -12.91
CA GLY A 473 34.70 6.87 -13.52
C GLY A 473 33.61 6.25 -12.63
N SER A 474 33.41 6.74 -11.40
CA SER A 474 32.48 6.26 -10.38
C SER A 474 31.24 7.17 -10.28
N PHE A 475 30.07 6.56 -10.11
CA PHE A 475 28.79 7.28 -9.99
C PHE A 475 28.75 8.24 -8.79
N GLU A 476 29.50 7.95 -7.74
CA GLU A 476 29.61 8.81 -6.55
C GLU A 476 30.17 10.19 -6.89
N ALA A 477 31.09 10.24 -7.86
CA ALA A 477 31.82 11.44 -8.25
C ALA A 477 31.06 12.35 -9.23
N ILE A 478 29.88 11.98 -9.72
CA ILE A 478 29.15 12.83 -10.69
C ILE A 478 28.60 14.08 -10.01
N PRO A 479 28.45 15.21 -10.73
CA PRO A 479 27.91 16.45 -10.18
C PRO A 479 26.63 16.23 -9.38
N ARG A 480 26.53 16.84 -8.20
CA ARG A 480 25.35 16.69 -7.31
C ARG A 480 24.06 17.15 -8.00
N GLU A 481 24.16 18.18 -8.83
CA GLU A 481 23.05 18.72 -9.62
C GLU A 481 22.42 17.67 -10.52
N TRP A 482 23.23 16.81 -11.14
CA TRP A 482 22.78 15.77 -12.06
C TRP A 482 21.93 14.69 -11.36
N LYS A 483 22.10 14.51 -10.04
CA LYS A 483 21.37 13.51 -9.24
C LYS A 483 20.38 14.11 -8.23
N SER A 484 20.21 15.44 -8.24
CA SER A 484 19.47 16.20 -7.22
C SER A 484 17.98 15.84 -7.11
N ASN A 485 17.35 15.43 -8.22
CA ASN A 485 15.92 15.16 -8.32
C ASN A 485 15.58 13.66 -8.38
N VAL A 486 16.57 12.77 -8.17
CA VAL A 486 16.35 11.32 -8.16
C VAL A 486 15.70 10.89 -6.84
N LYS A 487 14.41 10.54 -6.90
CA LYS A 487 13.69 9.93 -5.78
C LYS A 487 13.89 8.42 -5.78
N GLU A 488 14.86 7.92 -5.02
CA GLU A 488 15.04 6.47 -4.85
C GLU A 488 13.86 5.83 -4.11
N ASN A 489 13.38 4.70 -4.62
CA ASN A 489 12.24 4.00 -4.07
C ASN A 489 12.62 3.31 -2.74
N LYS A 490 11.94 3.60 -1.62
CA LYS A 490 12.22 3.02 -0.27
C LYS A 490 12.26 1.48 -0.27
N ARG A 491 11.53 0.85 -1.19
CA ARG A 491 11.50 -0.62 -1.38
C ARG A 491 12.85 -1.17 -1.87
N TRP A 492 13.59 -0.39 -2.65
CA TRP A 492 14.91 -0.73 -3.17
C TRP A 492 15.99 -0.63 -2.09
N GLN A 493 15.92 0.37 -1.21
CA GLN A 493 16.79 0.44 -0.02
C GLN A 493 16.61 -0.76 0.90
N ARG A 494 15.37 -1.28 1.05
CA ARG A 494 15.09 -2.50 1.83
C ARG A 494 15.70 -3.74 1.19
N ASN A 495 15.57 -3.92 -0.13
CA ASN A 495 16.17 -5.05 -0.84
C ASN A 495 17.71 -4.97 -0.94
N ARG A 496 18.29 -3.76 -1.00
CA ARG A 496 19.75 -3.54 -0.99
C ARG A 496 20.37 -3.84 0.38
N ARG A 497 19.63 -3.59 1.48
CA ARG A 497 20.02 -4.02 2.84
C ARG A 497 19.94 -5.53 3.02
N ILE A 498 18.93 -6.19 2.45
CA ILE A 498 18.78 -7.66 2.51
C ILE A 498 19.83 -8.38 1.66
N LYS A 499 20.33 -7.79 0.56
CA LYS A 499 21.41 -8.38 -0.25
C LYS A 499 22.82 -8.11 0.27
N LYS A 500 22.98 -7.18 1.23
CA LYS A 500 24.27 -6.83 1.85
C LYS A 500 24.43 -7.40 3.27
N ALA A 501 23.39 -8.03 3.81
CA ALA A 501 23.40 -8.84 5.03
C ALA A 501 23.30 -10.30 4.62
#